data_AF-A0A964UF81-F1
#
_entry.id   AF-A0A964UF81-F1
#
_cell.length_a   1.000
_cell.length_b   1.000
_cell.length_c   1.000
_cell.angle_alpha   90.00
_cell.angle_beta   90.00
_cell.angle_gamma   90.00
#
_symmetry.space_group_name_H-M   'P 1'
#
loop_
_entity.id
_entity.type
_entity.pdbx_description
1 polymer ?
#
loop_
_entity_poly.entity_id
_entity_poly.type
_entity_poly.pdbx_seq_one_letter_code
_entity_poly.pdbx_strand_id
1 'polypeptide(L)'
;MKPFEGLSPYCRMSQYSAAPREDRFGRLFGDLAPAYARPDILQAIGAPGGPMDGKSQADRTDSVAVGQVFFGQFVDHDITLDASSTFGSVVEDPGTIPNLRTPTLDLDCIYGLGPEAQPYLF
;
A
#
# COMPACT_ATOMS: atom_id res chain seq x y z
N MET A 1 -16.58 13.20 30.13
CA MET A 1 -16.15 12.65 28.83
C MET A 1 -15.02 13.52 28.31
N LYS A 2 -13.85 12.95 27.97
CA LYS A 2 -12.81 13.72 27.25
C LYS A 2 -13.30 13.92 25.80
N PRO A 3 -13.26 15.13 25.24
CA PRO A 3 -13.57 15.34 23.84
C PRO A 3 -12.53 14.59 23.00
N PHE A 4 -13.01 13.85 21.99
CA PHE A 4 -12.15 13.16 21.03
C PHE A 4 -11.64 14.17 19.99
N GLU A 5 -10.66 14.97 20.38
CA GLU A 5 -9.92 15.82 19.43
C GLU A 5 -9.28 14.92 18.35
N GLY A 6 -9.63 15.17 17.09
CA GLY A 6 -9.06 14.47 15.93
C GLY A 6 -9.88 13.30 15.35
N LEU A 7 -11.02 12.89 15.94
CA LEU A 7 -11.89 11.86 15.34
C LEU A 7 -12.87 12.42 14.30
N SER A 8 -13.33 13.66 14.48
CA SER A 8 -14.26 14.33 13.54
C SER A 8 -13.74 14.57 12.11
N PRO A 9 -12.43 14.78 11.85
CA PRO A 9 -11.91 14.93 10.48
C PRO A 9 -11.96 13.63 9.68
N TYR A 10 -11.75 12.48 10.33
CA TYR A 10 -11.66 11.15 9.70
C TYR A 10 -12.98 10.36 9.74
N CYS A 11 -13.96 10.79 10.54
CA CYS A 11 -15.32 10.22 10.59
C CYS A 11 -16.30 10.89 9.61
N ARG A 12 -15.86 11.25 8.39
CA ARG A 12 -16.79 11.62 7.31
C ARG A 12 -16.81 10.52 6.26
N MET A 13 -17.98 9.89 6.12
CA MET A 13 -18.27 8.74 5.25
C MET A 13 -18.16 9.02 3.73
N SER A 14 -17.76 10.22 3.30
CA SER A 14 -17.95 10.66 1.90
C SER A 14 -16.91 11.65 1.37
N GLN A 15 -15.66 11.58 1.83
CA GLN A 15 -14.65 12.59 1.45
C GLN A 15 -14.03 12.42 0.05
N TYR A 16 -14.27 11.30 -0.65
CA TYR A 16 -13.68 11.06 -1.96
C TYR A 16 -14.72 11.28 -3.05
N SER A 17 -14.81 12.54 -3.50
CA SER A 17 -15.86 13.05 -4.38
C SER A 17 -15.68 12.74 -5.88
N ALA A 18 -14.75 11.85 -6.25
CA ALA A 18 -14.51 11.50 -7.65
C ALA A 18 -14.78 10.00 -7.89
N ALA A 19 -15.39 9.69 -9.05
CA ALA A 19 -15.47 8.31 -9.51
C ALA A 19 -14.05 7.71 -9.57
N PRO A 20 -13.87 6.45 -9.14
CA PRO A 20 -12.57 5.81 -9.12
C PRO A 20 -11.99 5.80 -10.53
N ARG A 21 -10.74 6.24 -10.65
CA ARG A 21 -9.98 6.17 -11.90
C ARG A 21 -9.09 4.95 -11.87
N GLU A 22 -9.03 4.24 -12.99
CA GLU A 22 -8.22 3.01 -13.11
C GLU A 22 -6.71 3.30 -13.03
N ASP A 23 -6.27 4.51 -13.38
CA ASP A 23 -4.87 4.94 -13.37
C ASP A 23 -4.37 5.42 -11.99
N ARG A 24 -5.11 5.20 -10.90
CA ARG A 24 -4.81 5.73 -9.57
C ARG A 24 -5.04 4.71 -8.47
N PHE A 25 -4.37 4.93 -7.34
CA PHE A 25 -4.67 4.18 -6.13
C PHE A 25 -6.05 4.56 -5.59
N GLY A 26 -6.64 3.66 -4.81
CA GLY A 26 -7.98 3.86 -4.28
C GLY A 26 -8.25 2.99 -3.06
N ARG A 27 -9.38 3.27 -2.41
CA ARG A 27 -9.88 2.42 -1.32
C ARG A 27 -10.58 1.21 -1.90
N LEU A 28 -10.29 0.03 -1.35
CA LEU A 28 -11.05 -1.18 -1.65
C LEU A 28 -12.53 -1.05 -1.23
N PHE A 29 -12.79 -0.32 -0.14
CA PHE A 29 -14.13 -0.04 0.36
C PHE A 29 -14.33 1.48 0.49
N GLY A 30 -14.83 2.13 -0.56
CA GLY A 30 -14.97 3.59 -0.62
C GLY A 30 -15.95 4.17 0.41
N ASP A 31 -16.98 3.41 0.78
CA ASP A 31 -18.05 3.86 1.68
C ASP A 31 -17.75 3.58 3.17
N LEU A 32 -16.67 2.86 3.47
CA LEU A 32 -16.29 2.57 4.85
C LEU A 32 -15.37 3.65 5.39
N ALA A 33 -15.63 4.04 6.65
CA ALA A 33 -14.73 4.93 7.37
C ALA A 33 -13.31 4.33 7.44
N PRO A 34 -12.26 5.16 7.34
CA PRO A 34 -10.89 4.70 7.52
C PRO A 34 -10.70 4.03 8.88
N ALA A 35 -9.88 2.99 8.91
CA ALA A 35 -9.43 2.41 10.18
C ALA A 35 -8.57 3.45 10.92
N TYR A 36 -8.95 3.77 12.15
CA TYR A 36 -8.16 4.62 13.03
C TYR A 36 -7.53 3.79 14.15
N ALA A 37 -6.21 3.80 14.22
CA ALA A 37 -5.45 3.26 15.34
C ALA A 37 -4.91 4.41 16.18
N ARG A 38 -5.12 4.34 17.50
CA ARG A 38 -4.55 5.36 18.40
C ARG A 38 -3.02 5.32 18.35
N PRO A 39 -2.32 6.46 18.34
CA PRO A 39 -0.86 6.51 18.25
C PRO A 39 -0.14 5.71 19.34
N ASP A 40 -0.67 5.66 20.56
CA ASP A 40 -0.07 4.90 21.66
C ASP A 40 -0.10 3.38 21.42
N ILE A 41 -1.11 2.87 20.72
CA ILE A 41 -1.16 1.47 20.29
C ILE A 41 -0.07 1.19 19.25
N LEU A 42 0.07 2.09 18.26
CA LEU A 42 1.09 1.96 17.22
C LEU A 42 2.52 2.02 17.79
N GLN A 43 2.75 2.86 18.81
CA GLN A 43 4.02 2.91 19.51
C GLN A 43 4.27 1.62 20.31
N ALA A 44 3.26 1.09 20.99
CA ALA A 44 3.40 -0.13 21.78
C ALA A 44 3.71 -1.36 20.92
N ILE A 45 3.12 -1.47 19.72
CA ILE A 45 3.40 -2.61 18.83
C ILE A 45 4.82 -2.59 18.27
N GLY A 46 5.38 -1.40 18.00
CA GLY A 46 6.73 -1.22 17.44
C GLY A 46 7.83 -0.97 18.48
N ALA A 47 7.50 -0.95 19.77
CA ALA A 47 8.49 -0.79 20.84
C ALA A 47 9.45 -2.01 20.91
N PRO A 48 10.67 -1.85 21.46
CA PRO A 48 11.52 -3.00 21.78
C PRO A 48 10.78 -4.00 22.68
N GLY A 49 10.79 -5.28 22.29
CA GLY A 49 10.01 -6.35 22.92
C GLY A 49 8.51 -6.36 22.58
N GLY A 50 8.05 -5.44 21.73
CA GLY A 50 6.68 -5.35 21.27
C GLY A 50 6.31 -6.43 20.23
N PRO A 51 5.02 -6.60 19.92
CA PRO A 51 4.52 -7.58 18.94
C PRO A 51 5.19 -7.55 17.56
N MET A 52 5.62 -6.37 17.09
CA MET A 52 6.31 -6.21 15.81
C MET A 52 7.84 -6.12 15.95
N ASP A 53 8.39 -6.37 17.14
CA ASP A 53 9.83 -6.51 17.30
C ASP A 53 10.27 -7.80 16.61
N GLY A 54 11.04 -7.67 15.53
CA GLY A 54 11.56 -8.78 14.73
C GLY A 54 12.50 -9.72 15.50
N LYS A 55 12.89 -9.37 16.73
CA LYS A 55 13.84 -10.10 17.59
C LYS A 55 15.17 -10.36 16.86
N SER A 56 16.09 -11.06 17.52
CA SER A 56 17.40 -11.40 16.95
C SER A 56 17.42 -12.72 16.17
N GLN A 57 16.44 -13.60 16.37
CA GLN A 57 16.30 -14.84 15.63
C GLN A 57 15.15 -14.73 14.64
N ALA A 58 15.42 -15.08 13.39
CA ALA A 58 14.39 -15.16 12.35
C ALA A 58 13.44 -16.33 12.65
N ASP A 59 12.24 -16.01 13.11
CA ASP A 59 11.13 -16.96 13.24
C ASP A 59 10.58 -17.26 11.84
N ARG A 60 11.11 -18.32 11.21
CA ARG A 60 10.74 -18.70 9.85
C ARG A 60 9.42 -19.47 9.88
N THR A 61 8.55 -19.16 8.95
CA THR A 61 7.34 -19.96 8.74
C THR A 61 7.67 -21.30 8.08
N ASP A 62 7.14 -22.39 8.64
CA ASP A 62 7.22 -23.73 8.06
C ASP A 62 6.04 -24.04 7.12
N SER A 63 5.04 -23.16 7.10
CA SER A 63 3.77 -23.38 6.40
C SER A 63 3.65 -22.64 5.07
N VAL A 64 4.50 -21.65 4.83
CA VAL A 64 4.49 -20.83 3.61
C VAL A 64 5.83 -20.97 2.90
N ALA A 65 5.81 -21.49 1.68
CA ALA A 65 7.02 -21.56 0.86
C ALA A 65 7.55 -20.14 0.57
N VAL A 66 8.86 -19.94 0.74
CA VAL A 66 9.51 -18.64 0.51
C VAL A 66 9.22 -18.05 -0.88
N GLY A 67 9.02 -18.91 -1.88
CA GLY A 67 8.64 -18.51 -3.23
C GLY A 67 7.35 -17.69 -3.30
N GLN A 68 6.40 -17.89 -2.37
CA GLN A 68 5.15 -17.12 -2.33
C GLN A 68 5.38 -15.64 -2.01
N VAL A 69 6.40 -15.33 -1.18
CA VAL A 69 6.76 -13.94 -0.85
C VAL A 69 7.33 -13.22 -2.07
N PHE A 70 8.17 -13.92 -2.84
CA PHE A 70 8.73 -13.38 -4.08
C PHE A 70 7.67 -13.27 -5.18
N PHE A 71 6.78 -14.25 -5.28
CA PHE A 71 5.67 -14.21 -6.22
C PHE A 71 4.72 -13.04 -5.94
N GLY A 72 4.40 -12.77 -4.67
CA GLY A 72 3.60 -11.60 -4.30
C GLY A 72 4.24 -10.28 -4.72
N GLN A 73 5.54 -10.09 -4.48
CA GLN A 73 6.27 -8.90 -4.96
C GLN A 73 6.34 -8.81 -6.47
N PHE A 74 6.52 -9.95 -7.15
CA PHE A 74 6.51 -9.99 -8.60
C PHE A 74 5.18 -9.47 -9.18
N VAL A 75 4.06 -9.93 -8.63
CA VAL A 75 2.74 -9.43 -9.01
C VAL A 75 2.59 -7.95 -8.68
N ASP A 76 2.96 -7.52 -7.48
CA ASP A 76 2.86 -6.11 -7.04
C ASP A 76 3.62 -5.15 -7.96
N HIS A 77 4.84 -5.53 -8.37
CA HIS A 77 5.70 -4.75 -9.25
C HIS A 77 5.22 -4.68 -10.71
N ASP A 78 4.32 -5.58 -11.11
CA ASP A 78 3.68 -5.58 -12.42
C ASP A 78 2.48 -4.61 -12.43
N ILE A 79 1.64 -4.67 -11.39
CA ILE A 79 0.34 -3.98 -11.42
C ILE A 79 0.32 -2.63 -10.68
N THR A 80 1.31 -2.32 -9.84
CA THR A 80 1.35 -1.07 -9.08
C THR A 80 2.74 -0.42 -9.00
N LEU A 81 2.76 0.92 -8.99
CA LEU A 81 3.93 1.71 -8.62
C LEU A 81 3.52 3.11 -8.11
N ASP A 82 3.92 3.44 -6.88
CA ASP A 82 3.88 4.80 -6.34
C ASP A 82 5.31 5.34 -6.18
N ALA A 83 5.66 6.35 -6.98
CA ALA A 83 6.92 7.09 -6.85
C ALA A 83 6.71 8.55 -6.40
N SER A 84 5.50 8.90 -5.96
CA SER A 84 5.10 10.26 -5.60
C SER A 84 5.02 10.49 -4.10
N SER A 85 4.73 9.45 -3.31
CA SER A 85 4.61 9.55 -1.87
C SER A 85 5.96 9.67 -1.14
N THR A 86 5.96 10.35 0.00
CA THR A 86 7.12 10.46 0.89
C THR A 86 6.75 10.11 2.32
N PHE A 87 7.70 9.59 3.11
CA PHE A 87 7.45 9.18 4.50
C PHE A 87 7.01 10.32 5.44
N GLY A 88 7.27 11.58 5.08
CA GLY A 88 6.93 12.75 5.90
C GLY A 88 5.54 13.36 5.61
N SER A 89 4.85 12.88 4.57
CA SER A 89 3.57 13.43 4.13
C SER A 89 2.46 12.40 4.29
N VAL A 90 1.36 12.80 4.94
CA VAL A 90 0.12 12.01 4.96
C VAL A 90 -0.68 12.35 3.71
N VAL A 91 -0.98 11.35 2.89
CA VAL A 91 -1.91 11.49 1.78
C VAL A 91 -3.30 11.18 2.29
N GLU A 92 -4.15 12.21 2.35
CA GLU A 92 -5.54 12.09 2.82
C GLU A 92 -6.43 11.37 1.81
N ASP A 93 -6.16 11.55 0.51
CA ASP A 93 -6.90 10.93 -0.59
C ASP A 93 -6.02 10.05 -1.48
N PRO A 94 -6.12 8.71 -1.39
CA PRO A 94 -5.35 7.81 -2.25
C PRO A 94 -5.67 7.98 -3.73
N GLY A 95 -6.88 8.47 -4.07
CA GLY A 95 -7.28 8.82 -5.44
C GLY A 95 -6.47 9.97 -6.05
N THR A 96 -5.62 10.64 -5.28
CA THR A 96 -4.66 11.63 -5.80
C THR A 96 -3.35 11.01 -6.25
N ILE A 97 -3.02 9.79 -5.77
CA ILE A 97 -1.77 9.09 -6.06
C ILE A 97 -1.89 8.40 -7.43
N PRO A 98 -1.11 8.79 -8.44
CA PRO A 98 -1.09 8.11 -9.72
C PRO A 98 -0.43 6.73 -9.58
N ASN A 99 -1.02 5.71 -10.22
CA ASN A 99 -0.31 4.47 -10.48
C ASN A 99 0.60 4.67 -11.69
N LEU A 100 1.90 4.55 -11.51
CA LEU A 100 2.89 4.70 -12.59
C LEU A 100 3.09 3.41 -13.40
N ARG A 101 2.33 2.36 -13.09
CA ARG A 101 2.18 1.11 -13.83
C ARG A 101 0.76 0.97 -14.40
N THR A 102 0.56 -0.05 -15.22
CA THR A 102 -0.77 -0.45 -15.67
C THR A 102 -1.42 -1.37 -14.63
N PRO A 103 -2.70 -1.18 -14.24
CA PRO A 103 -3.38 -2.07 -13.29
C PRO A 103 -3.81 -3.41 -13.92
N THR A 104 -2.96 -3.99 -14.78
CA THR A 104 -3.22 -5.24 -15.52
C THR A 104 -2.03 -6.17 -15.41
N LEU A 105 -2.27 -7.48 -15.36
CA LEU A 105 -1.21 -8.50 -15.39
C LEU A 105 -0.71 -8.71 -16.82
N ASP A 106 0.04 -7.74 -17.34
CA ASP A 106 0.58 -7.75 -18.71
C ASP A 106 2.09 -8.07 -18.76
N LEU A 107 2.73 -8.31 -17.61
CA LEU A 107 4.14 -8.68 -17.50
C LEU A 107 5.09 -7.56 -18.00
N ASP A 108 4.69 -6.29 -17.86
CA ASP A 108 5.50 -5.14 -18.21
C ASP A 108 6.80 -5.05 -17.39
N CYS A 109 6.89 -5.76 -16.27
CA CYS A 109 8.11 -5.91 -15.47
C CYS A 109 9.15 -6.84 -16.12
N ILE A 110 8.73 -7.72 -17.04
CA ILE A 110 9.60 -8.63 -17.80
C ILE A 110 9.82 -8.11 -19.22
N TYR A 111 8.73 -7.80 -19.92
CA TYR A 111 8.76 -7.46 -21.35
C TYR A 111 8.83 -5.96 -21.62
N GLY A 112 8.66 -5.15 -20.57
CA GLY A 112 8.65 -3.71 -20.71
C GLY A 112 7.59 -3.25 -21.70
N LEU A 113 7.95 -2.31 -22.57
CA LEU A 113 7.07 -1.83 -23.64
C LEU A 113 7.23 -2.61 -24.97
N GLY A 114 7.87 -3.79 -24.92
CA GLY A 114 8.09 -4.66 -26.08
C GLY A 114 9.36 -4.34 -26.89
N PRO A 115 9.70 -5.18 -27.89
CA PRO A 115 10.97 -5.11 -28.62
C PRO A 115 11.12 -3.85 -29.49
N GLU A 116 10.01 -3.21 -29.87
CA GLU A 116 10.03 -1.96 -30.65
C GLU A 116 10.48 -0.76 -29.79
N ALA A 117 10.04 -0.70 -28.54
CA ALA A 117 10.36 0.39 -27.61
C ALA A 117 11.64 0.11 -26.80
N GLN A 118 11.88 -1.14 -26.43
CA GLN A 118 12.97 -1.57 -25.55
C GLN A 118 13.69 -2.81 -26.11
N PRO A 119 14.37 -2.68 -27.27
CA PRO A 119 15.00 -3.82 -27.96
C PRO A 119 16.12 -4.48 -27.14
N TYR A 120 16.73 -3.79 -26.19
CA TYR A 120 17.83 -4.32 -25.36
C TYR A 120 17.39 -5.37 -24.32
N LEU A 121 16.08 -5.59 -24.13
CA LEU A 121 15.54 -6.64 -23.28
C LEU A 121 15.38 -7.99 -24.01
N PHE A 122 15.62 -8.04 -25.33
CA PHE A 122 15.39 -9.17 -26.23
C PHE A 122 16.64 -9.48 -27.06
#